data_AF-A0A0R1J863-F1
#
_entry.id   AF-A0A0R1J863-F1
#
_cell.length_a   1.000
_cell.length_b   1.000
_cell.length_c   1.000
_cell.angle_alpha   90.00
_cell.angle_beta   90.00
_cell.angle_gamma   90.00
#
_symmetry.space_group_name_H-M   'P 1'
#
loop_
_entity.id
_entity.type
_entity.pdbx_description
1 polymer ?
#
loop_
_entity_poly.entity_id
_entity_poly.type
_entity_poly.pdbx_seq_one_letter_code
_entity_poly.pdbx_strand_id
1 'polypeptide(L)'
;MVLVVQIILAVVLIYFAIIFFADYYKHRHENDGNIVVAGVIGFITNFLDTLGIGSYAPTTLLLKVTKYLKSDKLIPGTLTVACTIPVITEAFLFIDAIKMEGATLLSMVAAAAIGSFTGSKIMTKFNEKIIRIIMGIALFLTAVLMLLSQLGVISALGAGNTALGLHGGKLVIAVVVNFILGALMTAGVGLYAPCMALVYMLGMNPAVAFPIMMASCAVLMPVASREFVKSGDYNRRGSMGITIGGIIGVVIAVTFVKSLDLTVLTWLIIVVVTYTGLSMLYQGIKQKNAA
;
A
#
# COMPACT_ATOMS: atom_id res chain seq x y z
N MET A 1 17.87 15.35 7.72
CA MET A 1 16.56 14.96 7.15
C MET A 1 16.34 13.45 7.23
N VAL A 2 17.21 12.61 6.66
CA VAL A 2 17.11 11.14 6.73
C VAL A 2 16.90 10.63 8.16
N LEU A 3 17.73 11.08 9.11
CA LEU A 3 17.58 10.73 10.53
C LEU A 3 16.20 11.09 11.10
N VAL A 4 15.63 12.23 10.72
CA VAL A 4 14.30 12.67 11.20
C VAL A 4 13.23 11.71 10.69
N VAL A 5 13.30 11.33 9.41
CA VAL A 5 12.35 10.38 8.83
C VAL A 5 12.54 9.00 9.46
N GLN A 6 13.76 8.52 9.66
CA GLN A 6 14.05 7.26 10.36
C GLN A 6 13.49 7.25 11.79
N ILE A 7 13.62 8.36 12.53
CA ILE A 7 13.02 8.50 13.87
C ILE A 7 11.50 8.43 13.78
N ILE A 8 10.88 9.13 12.83
CA ILE A 8 9.43 9.07 12.61
C ILE A 8 9.00 7.63 12.30
N LEU A 9 9.69 6.94 11.39
CA LEU A 9 9.43 5.55 11.04
C LEU A 9 9.56 4.61 12.25
N ALA A 10 10.57 4.80 13.09
CA ALA A 10 10.77 4.00 14.29
C ALA A 10 9.63 4.22 15.30
N VAL A 11 9.21 5.48 15.49
CA VAL A 11 8.11 5.82 16.39
C VAL A 11 6.79 5.21 15.90
N VAL A 12 6.45 5.36 14.60
CA VAL A 12 5.21 4.79 14.07
C VAL A 12 5.25 3.26 14.01
N LEU A 13 6.42 2.65 13.82
CA LEU A 13 6.60 1.20 13.90
C LEU A 13 6.33 0.69 15.31
N ILE A 14 6.96 1.29 16.32
CA ILE A 14 6.76 0.89 17.73
C ILE A 14 5.30 1.09 18.12
N TYR A 15 4.73 2.24 17.78
CA TYR A 15 3.32 2.53 18.00
C TYR A 15 2.41 1.47 17.38
N PHE A 16 2.61 1.16 16.09
CA PHE A 16 1.80 0.18 15.38
C PHE A 16 1.98 -1.24 15.93
N ALA A 17 3.22 -1.64 16.20
CA ALA A 17 3.55 -2.94 16.77
C ALA A 17 2.83 -3.14 18.10
N ILE A 18 2.84 -2.14 19.00
CA ILE A 18 2.14 -2.22 20.28
C ILE A 18 0.65 -2.46 20.07
N ILE A 19 -0.03 -1.66 19.21
CA ILE A 19 -1.48 -1.81 19.01
C ILE A 19 -1.83 -3.14 18.32
N PHE A 20 -1.04 -3.57 17.35
CA PHE A 20 -1.29 -4.79 16.58
C PHE A 20 -1.04 -6.04 17.41
N PHE A 21 0.12 -6.14 18.08
CA PHE A 21 0.44 -7.30 18.92
C PHE A 21 -0.47 -7.39 20.15
N ALA A 22 -0.86 -6.25 20.75
CA ALA A 22 -1.82 -6.25 21.85
C ALA A 22 -3.20 -6.78 21.39
N ASP A 23 -3.71 -6.32 20.25
CA ASP A 23 -4.99 -6.80 19.71
C ASP A 23 -4.91 -8.28 19.30
N TYR A 24 -3.81 -8.70 18.66
CA TYR A 24 -3.57 -10.09 18.29
C TYR A 24 -3.52 -11.01 19.51
N TYR A 25 -2.78 -10.61 20.56
CA TYR A 25 -2.64 -11.41 21.78
C TYR A 25 -3.98 -11.56 22.50
N LYS A 26 -4.78 -10.48 22.55
CA LYS A 26 -6.12 -10.48 23.15
C LYS A 26 -7.07 -11.46 22.44
N HIS A 27 -6.92 -11.63 21.12
CA HIS A 27 -7.80 -12.46 20.30
C HIS A 27 -7.11 -13.73 19.76
N ARG A 28 -5.98 -14.16 20.34
CA ARG A 28 -5.18 -15.31 19.87
C ARG A 28 -5.94 -16.64 19.77
N HIS A 29 -7.04 -16.75 20.53
CA HIS A 29 -7.89 -17.93 20.57
C HIS A 29 -8.87 -17.99 19.38
N GLU A 30 -9.05 -16.89 18.64
CA GLU A 30 -9.82 -16.88 17.40
C GLU A 30 -9.07 -17.66 16.32
N ASN A 31 -9.79 -18.56 15.64
CA ASN A 31 -9.27 -19.28 14.48
C ASN A 31 -9.89 -18.69 13.21
N ASP A 32 -9.25 -17.64 12.70
CA ASP A 32 -9.69 -16.85 11.54
C ASP A 32 -8.84 -17.09 10.28
N GLY A 33 -7.97 -18.10 10.26
CA GLY A 33 -7.24 -18.51 9.04
C GLY A 33 -5.96 -19.31 9.32
N ASN A 34 -5.36 -19.87 8.25
CA ASN A 34 -4.11 -20.61 8.33
C ASN A 34 -2.90 -19.66 8.19
N ILE A 35 -2.11 -19.54 9.26
CA ILE A 35 -0.96 -18.64 9.31
C ILE A 35 0.12 -18.94 8.26
N VAL A 36 0.28 -20.21 7.86
CA VAL A 36 1.27 -20.62 6.85
C VAL A 36 0.86 -20.13 5.47
N VAL A 37 -0.41 -20.28 5.12
CA VAL A 37 -0.96 -19.77 3.84
C VAL A 37 -0.81 -18.26 3.79
N ALA A 38 -1.19 -17.57 4.87
CA ALA A 38 -0.98 -16.12 4.99
C ALA A 38 0.51 -15.72 4.90
N GLY A 39 1.40 -16.51 5.52
CA GLY A 39 2.85 -16.33 5.42
C GLY A 39 3.37 -16.43 3.99
N VAL A 40 2.95 -17.42 3.22
CA VAL A 40 3.33 -17.56 1.80
C VAL A 40 2.80 -16.38 0.98
N ILE A 41 1.55 -15.97 1.22
CA ILE A 41 0.98 -14.78 0.58
C ILE A 41 1.84 -13.56 0.87
N GLY A 42 2.13 -13.28 2.15
CA GLY A 42 2.92 -12.12 2.53
C GLY A 42 4.35 -12.15 2.02
N PHE A 43 4.98 -13.32 2.01
CA PHE A 43 6.31 -13.51 1.42
C PHE A 43 6.32 -13.09 -0.04
N ILE A 44 5.42 -13.66 -0.86
CA ILE A 44 5.37 -13.35 -2.29
C ILE A 44 5.05 -11.86 -2.48
N THR A 45 4.03 -11.34 -1.80
CA THR A 45 3.52 -9.99 -2.13
C THR A 45 4.43 -8.87 -1.67
N ASN A 46 5.08 -9.00 -0.51
CA ASN A 46 6.04 -7.99 -0.05
C ASN A 46 7.42 -8.17 -0.70
N PHE A 47 7.78 -9.38 -1.15
CA PHE A 47 8.93 -9.56 -2.05
C PHE A 47 8.71 -8.78 -3.36
N LEU A 48 7.53 -8.88 -3.97
CA LEU A 48 7.17 -8.11 -5.17
C LEU A 48 7.11 -6.60 -4.90
N ASP A 49 6.68 -6.20 -3.70
CA ASP A 49 6.62 -4.80 -3.27
C ASP A 49 8.01 -4.15 -3.27
N THR A 50 8.98 -4.84 -2.67
CA THR A 50 10.39 -4.43 -2.65
C THR A 50 11.03 -4.33 -4.04
N LEU A 51 10.46 -5.03 -5.03
CA LEU A 51 10.87 -4.93 -6.43
C LEU A 51 10.13 -3.81 -7.19
N GLY A 52 9.23 -3.10 -6.53
CA GLY A 52 8.51 -1.94 -7.06
C GLY A 52 7.19 -2.24 -7.76
N ILE A 53 6.61 -3.42 -7.55
CA ILE A 53 5.33 -3.81 -8.16
C ILE A 53 4.13 -3.39 -7.29
N GLY A 54 4.31 -3.30 -5.96
CA GLY A 54 3.24 -3.03 -5.01
C GLY A 54 2.70 -4.30 -4.33
N SER A 55 2.49 -4.26 -3.00
CA SER A 55 1.94 -5.41 -2.25
C SER A 55 0.40 -5.50 -2.27
N TYR A 56 -0.33 -4.39 -2.39
CA TYR A 56 -1.79 -4.34 -2.14
C TYR A 56 -2.62 -5.13 -3.15
N ALA A 57 -2.37 -4.92 -4.44
CA ALA A 57 -3.13 -5.57 -5.49
C ALA A 57 -2.82 -7.09 -5.58
N PRO A 58 -1.54 -7.53 -5.56
CA PRO A 58 -1.19 -8.95 -5.45
C PRO A 58 -1.74 -9.63 -4.19
N THR A 59 -1.71 -8.95 -3.03
CA THR A 59 -2.26 -9.53 -1.80
C THR A 59 -3.77 -9.69 -1.89
N THR A 60 -4.49 -8.70 -2.45
CA THR A 60 -5.94 -8.81 -2.65
C THR A 60 -6.30 -10.00 -3.53
N LEU A 61 -5.56 -10.17 -4.63
CA LEU A 61 -5.69 -11.31 -5.52
C LEU A 61 -5.48 -12.63 -4.78
N LEU A 62 -4.36 -12.80 -4.07
CA LEU A 62 -4.04 -14.06 -3.44
C LEU A 62 -5.04 -14.41 -2.33
N LEU A 63 -5.50 -13.42 -1.56
CA LEU A 63 -6.56 -13.60 -0.56
C LEU A 63 -7.89 -14.05 -1.22
N LYS A 64 -8.20 -13.53 -2.41
CA LYS A 64 -9.40 -13.93 -3.19
C LYS A 64 -9.29 -15.34 -3.77
N VAL A 65 -8.17 -15.65 -4.42
CA VAL A 65 -7.94 -16.96 -5.05
C VAL A 65 -7.92 -18.08 -4.02
N THR A 66 -7.28 -17.84 -2.88
CA THR A 66 -7.24 -18.80 -1.76
C THR A 66 -8.53 -18.83 -0.93
N LYS A 67 -9.48 -17.91 -1.20
CA LYS A 67 -10.70 -17.70 -0.40
C LYS A 67 -10.38 -17.59 1.10
N TYR A 68 -9.27 -16.93 1.42
CA TYR A 68 -8.72 -16.90 2.77
C TYR A 68 -9.63 -16.16 3.75
N LEU A 69 -10.26 -15.08 3.28
CA LEU A 69 -11.13 -14.23 4.09
C LEU A 69 -12.59 -14.68 4.01
N LYS A 70 -13.26 -14.66 5.17
CA LYS A 70 -14.70 -14.98 5.30
C LYS A 70 -15.60 -13.95 4.60
N SER A 71 -15.15 -12.70 4.49
CA SER A 71 -15.88 -11.60 3.87
C SER A 71 -14.88 -10.64 3.25
N ASP A 72 -15.26 -10.07 2.10
CA ASP A 72 -14.45 -9.04 1.44
C ASP A 72 -14.39 -7.74 2.23
N LYS A 73 -15.31 -7.53 3.19
CA LYS A 73 -15.28 -6.39 4.11
C LYS A 73 -13.95 -6.29 4.86
N LEU A 74 -13.30 -7.43 5.09
CA LEU A 74 -12.04 -7.51 5.84
C LEU A 74 -10.81 -7.24 4.97
N ILE A 75 -10.93 -7.24 3.63
CA ILE A 75 -9.77 -7.07 2.74
C ILE A 75 -9.03 -5.75 3.04
N PRO A 76 -9.67 -4.57 3.04
CA PRO A 76 -8.95 -3.31 3.17
C PRO A 76 -8.15 -3.19 4.48
N GLY A 77 -8.77 -3.61 5.60
CA GLY A 77 -8.10 -3.63 6.89
C GLY A 77 -6.99 -4.67 6.95
N THR A 78 -7.22 -5.87 6.40
CA THR A 78 -6.19 -6.93 6.37
C THR A 78 -4.97 -6.48 5.58
N LEU A 79 -5.15 -5.90 4.38
CA LEU A 79 -4.04 -5.37 3.56
C LEU A 79 -3.23 -4.32 4.33
N THR A 80 -3.92 -3.34 4.91
CA THR A 80 -3.26 -2.21 5.57
C THR A 80 -2.49 -2.67 6.79
N VAL A 81 -3.13 -3.43 7.69
CA VAL A 81 -2.51 -3.95 8.93
C VAL A 81 -1.35 -4.88 8.59
N ALA A 82 -1.56 -5.82 7.67
CA ALA A 82 -0.60 -6.88 7.39
C ALA A 82 0.70 -6.39 6.75
N CYS A 83 0.58 -5.45 5.81
CA CYS A 83 1.73 -4.92 5.07
C CYS A 83 2.44 -3.76 5.82
N THR A 84 1.88 -3.25 6.93
CA THR A 84 2.45 -2.08 7.63
C THR A 84 3.90 -2.32 8.08
N ILE A 85 4.16 -3.40 8.81
CA ILE A 85 5.52 -3.69 9.31
C ILE A 85 6.49 -4.04 8.17
N PRO A 86 6.11 -4.89 7.18
CA PRO A 86 6.94 -5.13 5.99
C PRO A 86 7.33 -3.84 5.26
N VAL A 87 6.37 -2.94 4.99
CA VAL A 87 6.64 -1.68 4.27
C VAL A 87 7.51 -0.73 5.07
N ILE A 88 7.35 -0.67 6.40
CA ILE A 88 8.28 0.11 7.24
C ILE A 88 9.69 -0.50 7.22
N THR A 89 9.79 -1.84 7.21
CA THR A 89 11.07 -2.54 7.09
C THR A 89 11.73 -2.19 5.75
N GLU A 90 10.97 -2.23 4.66
CA GLU A 90 11.42 -1.80 3.33
C GLU A 90 11.87 -0.33 3.37
N ALA A 91 11.08 0.56 3.95
CA ALA A 91 11.43 1.97 4.06
C ALA A 91 12.76 2.16 4.79
N PHE A 92 13.03 1.45 5.91
CA PHE A 92 14.32 1.52 6.59
C PHE A 92 15.50 1.06 5.71
N LEU A 93 15.30 0.08 4.84
CA LEU A 93 16.35 -0.44 3.97
C LEU A 93 16.67 0.48 2.78
N PHE A 94 15.71 1.32 2.35
CA PHE A 94 15.86 2.18 1.17
C PHE A 94 15.96 3.69 1.44
N ILE A 95 15.70 4.15 2.67
CA ILE A 95 15.61 5.58 3.00
C ILE A 95 16.91 6.38 2.79
N ASP A 96 18.05 5.69 2.76
CA ASP A 96 19.37 6.30 2.59
C ASP A 96 19.70 6.66 1.13
N ALA A 97 18.89 6.22 0.16
CA ALA A 97 19.32 6.22 -1.23
C ALA A 97 19.43 7.63 -1.85
N ILE A 98 18.62 8.62 -1.45
CA ILE A 98 18.44 9.85 -2.29
C ILE A 98 18.20 11.12 -1.45
N LYS A 99 18.97 12.18 -1.76
CA LYS A 99 18.82 13.52 -1.17
C LYS A 99 17.63 14.25 -1.82
N MET A 100 16.63 14.60 -1.01
CA MET A 100 15.49 15.42 -1.43
C MET A 100 15.21 16.51 -0.40
N GLU A 101 14.30 17.44 -0.72
CA GLU A 101 13.95 18.50 0.21
C GLU A 101 12.95 18.04 1.28
N GLY A 102 13.27 18.31 2.55
CA GLY A 102 12.48 17.83 3.69
C GLY A 102 11.09 18.45 3.78
N ALA A 103 10.92 19.69 3.33
CA ALA A 103 9.60 20.35 3.34
C ALA A 103 8.61 19.61 2.42
N THR A 104 9.02 19.26 1.21
CA THR A 104 8.20 18.50 0.26
C THR A 104 7.89 17.11 0.80
N LEU A 105 8.89 16.40 1.31
CA LEU A 105 8.71 15.07 1.88
C LEU A 105 7.72 15.09 3.04
N LEU A 106 7.99 15.90 4.07
CA LEU A 106 7.20 15.91 5.30
C LEU A 106 5.76 16.38 5.04
N SER A 107 5.57 17.38 4.19
CA SER A 107 4.22 17.87 3.85
C SER A 107 3.40 16.82 3.10
N MET A 108 3.99 16.14 2.11
CA MET A 108 3.32 15.06 1.38
C MET A 108 3.03 13.87 2.30
N VAL A 109 3.99 13.44 3.11
CA VAL A 109 3.81 12.34 4.08
C VAL A 109 2.71 12.66 5.09
N ALA A 110 2.71 13.87 5.66
CA ALA A 110 1.67 14.32 6.57
C ALA A 110 0.30 14.35 5.88
N ALA A 111 0.23 14.86 4.65
CA ALA A 111 -1.01 14.88 3.88
C ALA A 111 -1.57 13.47 3.64
N ALA A 112 -0.72 12.52 3.23
CA ALA A 112 -1.12 11.13 3.03
C ALA A 112 -1.56 10.46 4.33
N ALA A 113 -0.90 10.75 5.46
CA ALA A 113 -1.29 10.22 6.77
C ALA A 113 -2.67 10.76 7.22
N ILE A 114 -2.94 12.05 7.05
CA ILE A 114 -4.25 12.64 7.38
C ILE A 114 -5.33 12.10 6.41
N GLY A 115 -4.96 11.93 5.14
CA GLY A 115 -5.80 11.30 4.12
C GLY A 115 -6.18 9.87 4.49
N SER A 116 -5.20 9.06 4.88
CA SER A 116 -5.41 7.65 5.26
C SER A 116 -6.20 7.51 6.56
N PHE A 117 -6.02 8.42 7.52
CA PHE A 117 -6.87 8.49 8.71
C PHE A 117 -8.35 8.72 8.33
N THR A 118 -8.60 9.67 7.44
CA THR A 118 -9.96 9.98 6.97
C THR A 118 -10.55 8.82 6.16
N GLY A 119 -9.76 8.26 5.24
CA GLY A 119 -10.17 7.14 4.38
C GLY A 119 -10.52 5.88 5.17
N SER A 120 -9.66 5.49 6.12
CA SER A 120 -9.87 4.28 6.94
C SER A 120 -11.11 4.40 7.84
N LYS A 121 -11.35 5.58 8.43
CA LYS A 121 -12.56 5.85 9.22
C LYS A 121 -13.86 5.77 8.39
N ILE A 122 -13.78 6.07 7.10
CA ILE A 122 -14.91 5.91 6.17
C ILE A 122 -15.04 4.44 5.76
N MET A 123 -13.93 3.79 5.42
CA MET A 123 -13.92 2.41 4.89
C MET A 123 -14.47 1.38 5.89
N THR A 124 -14.15 1.54 7.18
CA THR A 124 -14.66 0.68 8.27
C THR A 124 -16.18 0.72 8.42
N LYS A 125 -16.84 1.80 7.98
CA LYS A 125 -18.30 1.96 8.07
C LYS A 125 -19.05 1.33 6.90
N PHE A 126 -18.35 0.97 5.82
CA PHE A 126 -19.00 0.44 4.63
C PHE A 126 -19.34 -1.03 4.77
N ASN A 127 -20.45 -1.40 4.13
CA ASN A 127 -20.83 -2.81 4.00
C ASN A 127 -20.00 -3.49 2.89
N GLU A 128 -20.05 -4.82 2.86
CA GLU A 128 -19.25 -5.61 1.92
C GLU A 128 -19.51 -5.25 0.45
N LYS A 129 -20.76 -4.91 0.09
CA LYS A 129 -21.12 -4.51 -1.28
C LYS A 129 -20.40 -3.23 -1.70
N ILE A 130 -20.46 -2.19 -0.87
CA ILE A 130 -19.79 -0.91 -1.14
C ILE A 130 -18.28 -1.14 -1.24
N ILE A 131 -17.71 -1.93 -0.33
CA ILE A 131 -16.29 -2.28 -0.35
C ILE A 131 -15.91 -2.97 -1.65
N ARG A 132 -16.68 -3.96 -2.12
CA ARG A 132 -16.43 -4.62 -3.42
C ARG A 132 -16.43 -3.65 -4.60
N ILE A 133 -17.36 -2.70 -4.63
CA ILE A 133 -17.45 -1.71 -5.71
C ILE A 133 -16.26 -0.76 -5.66
N ILE A 134 -15.98 -0.17 -4.49
CA ILE A 134 -14.87 0.77 -4.33
C ILE A 134 -13.54 0.07 -4.64
N MET A 135 -13.30 -1.10 -4.06
CA MET A 135 -12.10 -1.88 -4.33
C MET A 135 -12.00 -2.34 -5.78
N GLY A 136 -13.12 -2.70 -6.41
CA GLY A 136 -13.15 -3.09 -7.82
C GLY A 136 -12.71 -1.95 -8.74
N ILE A 137 -13.26 -0.75 -8.51
CA ILE A 137 -12.84 0.48 -9.23
C ILE A 137 -11.37 0.81 -8.92
N ALA A 138 -10.98 0.77 -7.65
CA ALA A 138 -9.62 1.03 -7.18
C ALA A 138 -8.58 0.11 -7.84
N LEU A 139 -8.84 -1.20 -7.88
CA LEU A 139 -7.96 -2.18 -8.50
C LEU A 139 -7.92 -2.04 -10.02
N PHE A 140 -9.06 -1.71 -10.65
CA PHE A 140 -9.09 -1.44 -12.08
C PHE A 140 -8.25 -0.20 -12.43
N LEU A 141 -8.42 0.90 -11.69
CA LEU A 141 -7.58 2.10 -11.85
C LEU A 141 -6.10 1.81 -11.58
N THR A 142 -5.81 0.99 -10.56
CA THR A 142 -4.44 0.53 -10.28
C THR A 142 -3.86 -0.23 -11.46
N ALA A 143 -4.61 -1.16 -12.06
CA ALA A 143 -4.17 -1.90 -13.23
C ALA A 143 -3.91 -0.99 -14.45
N VAL A 144 -4.76 0.02 -14.67
CA VAL A 144 -4.53 1.03 -15.72
C VAL A 144 -3.25 1.81 -15.45
N LEU A 145 -3.02 2.25 -14.22
CA LEU A 145 -1.80 2.98 -13.86
C LEU A 145 -0.55 2.10 -13.98
N MET A 146 -0.63 0.82 -13.60
CA MET A 146 0.46 -0.14 -13.79
C MET A 146 0.75 -0.37 -15.27
N LEU A 147 -0.28 -0.48 -16.11
CA LEU A 147 -0.14 -0.59 -17.56
C LEU A 147 0.54 0.65 -18.16
N LEU A 148 0.11 1.85 -17.76
CA LEU A 148 0.74 3.10 -18.22
C LEU A 148 2.19 3.23 -17.74
N SER A 149 2.50 2.75 -16.53
CA SER A 149 3.87 2.66 -16.04
C SER A 149 4.72 1.72 -16.89
N GLN A 150 4.16 0.54 -17.20
CA GLN A 150 4.84 -0.51 -17.97
C GLN A 150 5.07 -0.13 -19.43
N LEU A 151 4.16 0.65 -20.03
CA LEU A 151 4.30 1.21 -21.37
C LEU A 151 5.26 2.42 -21.40
N GLY A 152 5.83 2.83 -20.27
CA GLY A 152 6.75 3.95 -20.17
C GLY A 152 6.09 5.33 -20.24
N VAL A 153 4.76 5.40 -20.22
CA VAL A 153 4.01 6.68 -20.26
C VAL A 153 4.28 7.50 -18.99
N ILE A 154 4.27 6.84 -17.82
CA ILE A 154 4.57 7.52 -16.56
C ILE A 154 6.03 7.98 -16.53
N SER A 155 6.98 7.14 -16.94
CA SER A 155 8.40 7.54 -17.00
C SER A 155 8.65 8.69 -17.98
N ALA A 156 7.90 8.76 -19.08
CA ALA A 156 7.99 9.87 -20.03
C ALA A 156 7.60 11.23 -19.42
N LEU A 157 6.67 11.25 -18.45
CA LEU A 157 6.32 12.46 -17.69
C LEU A 157 7.50 12.95 -16.82
N GLY A 158 8.40 12.04 -16.44
CA GLY A 158 9.59 12.32 -15.65
C GLY A 158 10.82 12.70 -16.48
N ALA A 159 10.75 12.58 -17.81
CA ALA A 159 11.90 12.77 -18.69
C ALA A 159 12.36 14.23 -18.68
N GLY A 160 13.62 14.46 -18.30
CA GLY A 160 14.21 15.81 -18.20
C GLY A 160 13.88 16.56 -16.90
N ASN A 161 13.15 15.94 -15.97
CA ASN A 161 12.89 16.54 -14.67
C ASN A 161 14.13 16.56 -13.77
N THR A 162 14.38 17.72 -13.15
CA THR A 162 15.56 17.92 -12.28
C THR A 162 15.21 18.34 -10.87
N ALA A 163 13.94 18.67 -10.58
CA ALA A 163 13.58 19.20 -9.26
C ALA A 163 13.70 18.13 -8.17
N LEU A 164 14.34 18.50 -7.06
CA LEU A 164 14.50 17.65 -5.86
C LEU A 164 13.49 18.00 -4.75
N GLY A 165 12.65 19.00 -4.99
CA GLY A 165 11.65 19.54 -4.09
C GLY A 165 10.59 20.33 -4.87
N LEU A 166 9.44 20.53 -4.26
CA LEU A 166 8.33 21.31 -4.78
C LEU A 166 8.11 22.53 -3.89
N HIS A 167 7.83 23.68 -4.53
CA HIS A 167 7.55 24.94 -3.86
C HIS A 167 6.29 25.60 -4.42
N GLY A 168 5.74 26.55 -3.66
CA GLY A 168 4.60 27.36 -4.07
C GLY A 168 3.38 26.52 -4.48
N GLY A 169 2.74 26.87 -5.59
CA GLY A 169 1.52 26.19 -6.07
C GLY A 169 1.71 24.70 -6.35
N LYS A 170 2.89 24.28 -6.84
CA LYS A 170 3.17 22.86 -7.10
C LYS A 170 3.17 22.03 -5.82
N LEU A 171 3.70 22.58 -4.72
CA LEU A 171 3.68 21.92 -3.43
C LEU A 171 2.25 21.76 -2.91
N VAL A 172 1.41 22.78 -3.07
CA VAL A 172 -0.01 22.72 -2.67
C VAL A 172 -0.74 21.62 -3.45
N ILE A 173 -0.53 21.54 -4.77
CA ILE A 173 -1.12 20.47 -5.59
C ILE A 173 -0.64 19.10 -5.12
N ALA A 174 0.67 18.94 -4.87
CA ALA A 174 1.22 17.69 -4.38
C ALA A 174 0.59 17.26 -3.04
N VAL A 175 0.45 18.19 -2.10
CA VAL A 175 -0.18 17.95 -0.78
C VAL A 175 -1.64 17.52 -0.93
N VAL A 176 -2.44 18.27 -1.71
CA VAL A 176 -3.87 17.97 -1.90
C VAL A 176 -4.07 16.62 -2.57
N VAL A 177 -3.32 16.33 -3.64
CA VAL A 177 -3.44 15.05 -4.33
C VAL A 177 -2.93 13.91 -3.45
N ASN A 178 -1.81 14.07 -2.73
CA ASN A 178 -1.28 13.02 -1.86
C ASN A 178 -2.21 12.73 -0.67
N PHE A 179 -2.97 13.71 -0.18
CA PHE A 179 -4.06 13.49 0.76
C PHE A 179 -5.14 12.56 0.18
N ILE A 180 -5.58 12.81 -1.05
CA ILE A 180 -6.57 11.96 -1.73
C ILE A 180 -6.02 10.56 -1.95
N LEU A 181 -4.75 10.45 -2.39
CA LEU A 181 -4.10 9.15 -2.58
C LEU A 181 -3.97 8.38 -1.26
N GLY A 182 -3.64 9.06 -0.15
CA GLY A 182 -3.62 8.45 1.18
C GLY A 182 -4.99 7.89 1.58
N ALA A 183 -6.07 8.62 1.30
CA ALA A 183 -7.43 8.14 1.53
C ALA A 183 -7.78 6.93 0.64
N LEU A 184 -7.45 6.99 -0.66
CA LEU A 184 -7.71 5.91 -1.62
C LEU A 184 -6.90 4.64 -1.33
N MET A 185 -5.70 4.78 -0.75
CA MET A 185 -4.89 3.63 -0.38
C MET A 185 -5.59 2.73 0.65
N THR A 186 -6.41 3.31 1.53
CA THR A 186 -7.24 2.53 2.46
C THR A 186 -8.29 1.66 1.78
N ALA A 187 -8.55 1.90 0.49
CA ALA A 187 -9.45 1.10 -0.34
C ALA A 187 -8.70 0.15 -1.31
N GLY A 188 -7.40 -0.08 -1.12
CA GLY A 188 -6.63 -1.03 -1.93
C GLY A 188 -5.84 -0.42 -3.09
N VAL A 189 -5.92 0.90 -3.33
CA VAL A 189 -5.12 1.57 -4.37
C VAL A 189 -3.67 1.70 -3.90
N GLY A 190 -2.73 1.03 -4.57
CA GLY A 190 -1.31 1.21 -4.27
C GLY A 190 -0.87 2.65 -4.52
N LEU A 191 -0.07 3.23 -3.61
CA LEU A 191 0.42 4.61 -3.76
C LEU A 191 1.50 4.74 -4.86
N TYR A 192 2.06 3.62 -5.31
CA TYR A 192 3.25 3.53 -6.16
C TYR A 192 3.14 4.33 -7.47
N ALA A 193 2.37 3.81 -8.43
CA ALA A 193 2.14 4.46 -9.72
C ALA A 193 1.48 5.86 -9.63
N PRO A 194 0.43 6.09 -8.81
CA PRO A 194 -0.21 7.41 -8.76
C PRO A 194 0.69 8.49 -8.15
N CYS A 195 1.50 8.16 -7.13
CA CYS A 195 2.43 9.12 -6.55
C CYS A 195 3.58 9.44 -7.52
N MET A 196 4.14 8.43 -8.21
CA MET A 196 5.12 8.66 -9.28
C MET A 196 4.58 9.59 -10.36
N ALA A 197 3.37 9.33 -10.87
CA ALA A 197 2.74 10.18 -11.87
C ALA A 197 2.57 11.62 -11.37
N LEU A 198 2.08 11.81 -10.14
CA LEU A 198 1.93 13.12 -9.52
C LEU A 198 3.25 13.89 -9.48
N VAL A 199 4.30 13.29 -8.92
CA VAL A 199 5.56 14.01 -8.73
C VAL A 199 6.28 14.28 -10.05
N TYR A 200 6.14 13.39 -11.04
CA TYR A 200 6.69 13.60 -12.39
C TYR A 200 5.96 14.73 -13.13
N MET A 201 4.62 14.77 -13.07
CA MET A 201 3.86 15.87 -13.66
C MET A 201 4.22 17.23 -13.03
N LEU A 202 4.63 17.24 -11.77
CA LEU A 202 5.05 18.46 -11.07
C LEU A 202 6.52 18.85 -11.33
N GLY A 203 7.25 18.04 -12.08
CA GLY A 203 8.62 18.32 -12.53
C GLY A 203 9.71 17.73 -11.64
N MET A 204 9.39 16.80 -10.75
CA MET A 204 10.38 16.18 -9.89
C MET A 204 11.17 15.08 -10.58
N ASN A 205 12.43 14.96 -10.18
CA ASN A 205 13.35 13.94 -10.66
C ASN A 205 12.83 12.52 -10.30
N PRO A 206 12.87 11.56 -11.24
CA PRO A 206 12.61 10.14 -10.98
C PRO A 206 13.22 9.55 -9.72
N ALA A 207 14.46 9.97 -9.42
CA ALA A 207 15.18 9.56 -8.22
C ALA A 207 14.38 9.86 -6.94
N VAL A 208 13.75 11.04 -6.82
CA VAL A 208 13.11 11.42 -5.56
C VAL A 208 11.70 10.83 -5.35
N ALA A 209 11.11 10.21 -6.38
CA ALA A 209 9.75 9.67 -6.28
C ALA A 209 9.64 8.45 -5.37
N PHE A 210 10.59 7.52 -5.49
CA PHE A 210 10.60 6.30 -4.69
C PHE A 210 10.71 6.59 -3.18
N PRO A 211 11.64 7.43 -2.67
CA PRO A 211 11.67 7.81 -1.26
C PRO A 211 10.39 8.47 -0.74
N ILE A 212 9.76 9.36 -1.52
CA ILE A 212 8.51 10.03 -1.10
C ILE A 212 7.40 9.03 -0.91
N MET A 213 7.25 8.15 -1.88
CA MET A 213 6.22 7.13 -1.89
C MET A 213 6.46 6.13 -0.76
N MET A 214 7.69 5.67 -0.56
CA MET A 214 8.07 4.79 0.56
C MET A 214 7.78 5.41 1.92
N ALA A 215 8.24 6.64 2.15
CA ALA A 215 7.99 7.36 3.41
C ALA A 215 6.50 7.64 3.62
N SER A 216 5.77 7.97 2.55
CA SER A 216 4.33 8.22 2.63
C SER A 216 3.60 6.95 3.06
N CYS A 217 3.84 5.81 2.39
CA CYS A 217 3.26 4.52 2.76
C CYS A 217 3.60 4.11 4.19
N ALA A 218 4.89 4.19 4.56
CA ALA A 218 5.38 3.73 5.85
C ALA A 218 4.79 4.53 7.04
N VAL A 219 4.40 5.79 6.83
CA VAL A 219 3.73 6.59 7.87
C VAL A 219 2.20 6.49 7.79
N LEU A 220 1.62 6.49 6.59
CA LEU A 220 0.15 6.48 6.45
C LEU A 220 -0.46 5.12 6.85
N MET A 221 0.26 4.01 6.66
CA MET A 221 -0.23 2.66 6.95
C MET A 221 -0.46 2.45 8.45
N PRO A 222 0.49 2.74 9.37
CA PRO A 222 0.23 2.75 10.81
C PRO A 222 -1.01 3.55 11.23
N VAL A 223 -1.17 4.73 10.63
CA VAL A 223 -2.27 5.65 10.95
C VAL A 223 -3.61 5.06 10.52
N ALA A 224 -3.71 4.50 9.31
CA ALA A 224 -4.92 3.83 8.84
C ALA A 224 -5.18 2.50 9.57
N SER A 225 -4.12 1.71 9.81
CA SER A 225 -4.20 0.43 10.49
C SER A 225 -4.77 0.57 11.90
N ARG A 226 -4.50 1.67 12.61
CA ARG A 226 -5.11 1.95 13.91
C ARG A 226 -6.64 1.91 13.85
N GLU A 227 -7.25 2.52 12.83
CA GLU A 227 -8.71 2.57 12.73
C GLU A 227 -9.30 1.19 12.41
N PHE A 228 -8.63 0.39 11.56
CA PHE A 228 -9.04 -1.00 11.29
C PHE A 228 -8.85 -1.94 12.49
N VAL A 229 -7.75 -1.78 13.25
CA VAL A 229 -7.52 -2.54 14.49
C VAL A 229 -8.58 -2.18 15.53
N LYS A 230 -8.88 -0.88 15.68
CA LYS A 230 -9.89 -0.39 16.62
C LYS A 230 -11.29 -0.86 16.28
N SER A 231 -11.65 -0.93 14.99
CA SER A 231 -12.97 -1.41 14.56
C SER A 231 -13.06 -2.94 14.50
N GLY A 232 -11.92 -3.64 14.52
CA GLY A 232 -11.85 -5.09 14.34
C GLY A 232 -12.15 -5.52 12.90
N ASP A 233 -12.16 -4.61 11.92
CA ASP A 233 -12.47 -4.90 10.51
C ASP A 233 -11.23 -5.39 9.73
N TYR A 234 -10.52 -6.36 10.30
CA TYR A 234 -9.38 -7.00 9.65
C TYR A 234 -9.22 -8.45 10.14
N ASN A 235 -8.47 -9.25 9.41
CA ASN A 235 -8.19 -10.64 9.77
C ASN A 235 -6.87 -10.74 10.55
N ARG A 236 -6.91 -11.22 11.78
CA ARG A 236 -5.79 -11.18 12.73
C ARG A 236 -4.71 -12.19 12.39
N ARG A 237 -5.06 -13.48 12.21
CA ARG A 237 -4.07 -14.50 11.82
C ARG A 237 -3.52 -14.28 10.42
N GLY A 238 -4.38 -13.84 9.50
CA GLY A 238 -3.98 -13.43 8.15
C GLY A 238 -2.97 -12.30 8.19
N SER A 239 -3.26 -11.23 8.93
CA SER A 239 -2.31 -10.12 9.06
C SER A 239 -1.01 -10.54 9.73
N MET A 240 -1.04 -11.37 10.78
CA MET A 240 0.17 -11.87 11.43
C MET A 240 1.02 -12.72 10.48
N GLY A 241 0.40 -13.67 9.77
CA GLY A 241 1.10 -14.51 8.81
C GLY A 241 1.73 -13.68 7.69
N ILE A 242 0.94 -12.78 7.07
CA ILE A 242 1.44 -11.91 6.00
C ILE A 242 2.56 -10.99 6.51
N THR A 243 2.48 -10.46 7.73
CA THR A 243 3.57 -9.67 8.32
C THR A 243 4.85 -10.48 8.46
N ILE A 244 4.79 -11.69 9.02
CA ILE A 244 5.97 -12.56 9.21
C ILE A 244 6.58 -12.93 7.87
N GLY A 245 5.77 -13.46 6.95
CA GLY A 245 6.22 -13.81 5.61
C GLY A 245 6.74 -12.60 4.84
N GLY A 246 6.08 -11.46 4.99
CA GLY A 246 6.42 -10.21 4.31
C GLY A 246 7.78 -9.66 4.72
N ILE A 247 8.12 -9.66 6.02
CA ILE A 247 9.45 -9.27 6.49
C ILE A 247 10.54 -10.15 5.85
N ILE A 248 10.31 -11.47 5.79
CA ILE A 248 11.23 -12.42 5.16
C ILE A 248 11.36 -12.12 3.66
N GLY A 249 10.23 -11.84 2.99
CA GLY A 249 10.19 -11.47 1.57
C GLY A 249 11.00 -10.21 1.26
N VAL A 250 10.81 -9.15 2.06
CA VAL A 250 11.55 -7.87 1.92
C VAL A 250 13.06 -8.11 2.07
N VAL A 251 13.49 -8.80 3.13
CA VAL A 251 14.92 -9.06 3.38
C VAL A 251 15.56 -9.86 2.25
N ILE A 252 14.86 -10.87 1.74
CA ILE A 252 15.37 -11.67 0.61
C ILE A 252 15.40 -10.85 -0.68
N ALA A 253 14.39 -10.02 -0.96
CA ALA A 253 14.36 -9.17 -2.15
C ALA A 253 15.55 -8.20 -2.18
N VAL A 254 15.84 -7.52 -1.07
CA VAL A 254 16.97 -6.58 -0.97
C VAL A 254 18.32 -7.27 -1.14
N THR A 255 18.47 -8.50 -0.66
CA THR A 255 19.76 -9.21 -0.66
C THR A 255 20.05 -9.99 -1.95
N PHE A 256 19.04 -10.57 -2.58
CA PHE A 256 19.22 -11.50 -3.71
C PHE A 256 18.90 -10.91 -5.09
N VAL A 257 18.14 -9.82 -5.18
CA VAL A 257 17.63 -9.35 -6.48
C VAL A 257 18.40 -8.13 -6.96
N LYS A 258 19.48 -8.36 -7.72
CA LYS A 258 20.18 -7.31 -8.47
C LYS A 258 19.91 -7.32 -9.98
N SER A 259 19.18 -8.31 -10.50
CA SER A 259 19.06 -8.53 -11.96
C SER A 259 17.82 -9.31 -12.42
N LEU A 260 16.70 -9.26 -11.69
CA LEU A 260 15.47 -9.89 -12.19
C LEU A 260 14.82 -8.98 -13.25
N ASP A 261 14.50 -9.52 -14.43
CA ASP A 261 13.64 -8.81 -15.37
C ASP A 261 12.21 -8.82 -14.85
N LEU A 262 11.80 -7.69 -14.26
CA LEU A 262 10.47 -7.51 -13.71
C LEU A 262 9.42 -7.31 -14.80
N THR A 263 9.81 -7.13 -16.06
CA THR A 263 8.89 -6.82 -17.16
C THR A 263 7.80 -7.87 -17.28
N VAL A 264 8.19 -9.14 -17.36
CA VAL A 264 7.25 -10.26 -17.53
C VAL A 264 6.34 -10.39 -16.30
N LEU A 265 6.90 -10.20 -15.11
CA LEU A 265 6.18 -10.34 -13.84
C LEU A 265 5.15 -9.23 -13.66
N THR A 266 5.51 -7.99 -14.00
CA THR A 266 4.60 -6.84 -13.97
C THR A 266 3.45 -7.03 -14.96
N TRP A 267 3.72 -7.54 -16.17
CA TRP A 267 2.67 -7.88 -17.14
C TRP A 267 1.69 -8.91 -16.61
N LEU A 268 2.20 -9.99 -16.00
CA LEU A 268 1.35 -11.00 -15.36
C LEU A 268 0.47 -10.38 -14.28
N ILE A 269 1.05 -9.53 -13.42
CA ILE A 269 0.30 -8.90 -12.33
C ILE A 269 -0.75 -7.92 -12.86
N ILE A 270 -0.45 -7.14 -13.91
CA ILE A 270 -1.43 -6.26 -14.56
C ILE A 270 -2.66 -7.06 -15.01
N VAL A 271 -2.47 -8.18 -15.71
CA VAL A 271 -3.57 -9.03 -16.20
C VAL A 271 -4.42 -9.53 -15.03
N VAL A 272 -3.77 -10.04 -13.98
CA VAL A 272 -4.48 -10.67 -12.89
C VAL A 272 -5.15 -9.64 -11.96
N VAL A 273 -4.54 -8.48 -11.74
CA VAL A 273 -5.16 -7.37 -11.01
C VAL A 273 -6.36 -6.81 -11.78
N THR A 274 -6.26 -6.69 -13.10
CA THR A 274 -7.40 -6.31 -13.96
C THR A 274 -8.55 -7.28 -13.77
N TYR A 275 -8.28 -8.58 -13.84
CA TYR A 275 -9.29 -9.62 -13.59
C TYR A 275 -9.90 -9.50 -12.20
N THR A 276 -9.08 -9.30 -11.16
CA THR A 276 -9.54 -9.18 -9.77
C THR A 276 -10.43 -7.97 -9.58
N GLY A 277 -10.04 -6.80 -10.11
CA GLY A 277 -10.82 -5.57 -10.05
C GLY A 277 -12.17 -5.71 -10.75
N LEU A 278 -12.18 -6.24 -11.97
CA LEU A 278 -13.42 -6.50 -12.72
C LEU A 278 -14.32 -7.52 -12.02
N SER A 279 -13.74 -8.59 -11.46
CA SER A 279 -14.50 -9.59 -10.71
C SER A 279 -15.13 -9.01 -9.44
N MET A 280 -14.40 -8.20 -8.67
CA MET A 280 -14.94 -7.54 -7.48
C MET A 280 -16.05 -6.55 -7.84
N LEU A 281 -15.85 -5.77 -8.91
CA LEU A 281 -16.86 -4.85 -9.40
C LEU A 281 -18.13 -5.58 -9.83
N TYR A 282 -18.00 -6.66 -10.60
CA TYR A 282 -19.12 -7.51 -11.02
C TYR A 282 -19.86 -8.11 -9.81
N GLN A 283 -19.12 -8.66 -8.85
CA GLN A 283 -19.70 -9.22 -7.62
C GLN A 283 -20.45 -8.17 -6.80
N GLY A 284 -19.88 -6.97 -6.66
CA GLY A 284 -20.50 -5.86 -5.93
C GLY A 284 -21.78 -5.34 -6.61
N ILE A 285 -21.79 -5.23 -7.95
CA ILE A 285 -22.97 -4.79 -8.71
C ILE A 285 -24.09 -5.85 -8.64
N LYS A 286 -23.73 -7.14 -8.79
CA LYS A 286 -24.71 -8.25 -8.79
C LYS A 286 -25.27 -8.55 -7.41
N GLN A 287 -24.56 -8.19 -6.34
CA GLN A 287 -25.04 -8.38 -4.97
C GLN A 287 -26.29 -7.53 -4.73
N LYS A 288 -27.45 -8.20 -4.63
CA LYS A 288 -28.69 -7.55 -4.16
C LYS A 288 -28.44 -7.02 -2.76
N ASN A 289 -28.92 -5.80 -2.47
CA ASN A 289 -28.87 -5.28 -1.11
C ASN A 289 -29.59 -6.29 -0.22
N ALA A 290 -28.93 -6.80 0.81
CA ALA A 290 -29.66 -7.40 1.91
C ALA A 290 -30.51 -6.26 2.49
N ALA A 291 -31.83 -6.40 2.32
CA ALA A 291 -32.81 -5.49 2.92
C ALA A 291 -32.76 -5.62 4.45
#